data_AF-A0A1V5TZX3-F1
#
_entry.id   AF-A0A1V5TZX3-F1
#
_cell.length_a   1.000
_cell.length_b   1.000
_cell.length_c   1.000
_cell.angle_alpha   90.00
_cell.angle_beta   90.00
_cell.angle_gamma   90.00
#
_symmetry.space_group_name_H-M   'P 1'
#
loop_
_entity.id
_entity.type
_entity.pdbx_description
1 polymer ?
#
loop_
_entity_poly.entity_id
_entity_poly.type
_entity_poly.pdbx_seq_one_letter_code
_entity_poly.pdbx_strand_id
1 'polypeptide(L)'
;MNQTYEERIREQALAICEALYNKKALDIVALNVADKTIIADWFVVCSGRVSAQVKALCDEVEKKAPEIGLAELRREGYSQGRWIVIDYGAILVHIFHPEERAYYNMERLWLDDPRHFVDFSKQKGDK
;
A
#
# COMPACT_ATOMS: atom_id res chain seq x y z
N MET A 1 2.22 22.55 2.48
CA MET A 1 1.54 21.92 1.33
C MET A 1 0.16 22.55 1.18
N ASN A 2 -0.40 22.60 -0.04
CA ASN A 2 -1.78 23.08 -0.27
C ASN A 2 -2.74 21.92 0.08
N GLN A 3 -3.84 22.22 0.79
CA GLN A 3 -4.91 21.28 1.16
C GLN A 3 -5.37 20.37 -0.01
N THR A 4 -5.42 20.89 -1.24
CA THR A 4 -5.78 20.11 -2.45
C THR A 4 -4.76 19.01 -2.81
N TYR A 5 -3.48 19.17 -2.44
CA TYR A 5 -2.45 18.15 -2.68
C TYR A 5 -2.65 16.95 -1.75
N GLU A 6 -2.79 17.20 -0.45
CA GLU A 6 -2.92 16.18 0.58
C GLU A 6 -4.19 15.33 0.36
N GLU A 7 -5.30 15.99 0.02
CA GLU A 7 -6.56 15.32 -0.34
C GLU A 7 -6.37 14.41 -1.57
N ARG A 8 -5.72 14.89 -2.63
CA ARG A 8 -5.47 14.10 -3.84
C ARG A 8 -4.58 12.88 -3.57
N ILE A 9 -3.46 13.04 -2.88
CA ILE A 9 -2.56 11.90 -2.59
C ILE A 9 -3.29 10.85 -1.73
N ARG A 10 -4.09 11.30 -0.76
CA ARG A 10 -4.93 10.39 0.04
C ARG A 10 -5.92 9.62 -0.85
N GLU A 11 -6.61 10.28 -1.77
CA GLU A 11 -7.54 9.62 -2.69
C GLU A 11 -6.82 8.59 -3.59
N GLN A 12 -5.63 8.93 -4.08
CA GLN A 12 -4.80 8.00 -4.86
C GLN A 12 -4.39 6.77 -4.04
N ALA A 13 -3.96 6.95 -2.78
CA ALA A 13 -3.62 5.84 -1.90
C ALA A 13 -4.83 4.92 -1.64
N LEU A 14 -6.01 5.50 -1.40
CA LEU A 14 -7.24 4.73 -1.21
C LEU A 14 -7.71 4.02 -2.50
N ALA A 15 -7.47 4.60 -3.67
CA ALA A 15 -7.75 3.94 -4.95
C ALA A 15 -6.86 2.72 -5.18
N ILE A 16 -5.60 2.75 -4.72
CA ILE A 16 -4.72 1.57 -4.70
C ILE A 16 -5.28 0.51 -3.76
N CYS A 17 -5.71 0.90 -2.55
CA CYS A 17 -6.34 -0.05 -1.61
C CYS A 17 -7.56 -0.74 -2.22
N GLU A 18 -8.41 0.00 -2.94
CA GLU A 18 -9.57 -0.56 -3.64
C GLU A 18 -9.16 -1.55 -4.73
N ALA A 19 -8.12 -1.26 -5.51
CA ALA A 19 -7.60 -2.19 -6.53
C ALA A 19 -7.08 -3.50 -5.88
N LEU A 20 -6.31 -3.38 -4.81
CA LEU A 20 -5.81 -4.51 -4.02
C LEU A 20 -6.96 -5.34 -3.42
N TYR A 21 -7.97 -4.66 -2.87
CA TYR A 21 -9.17 -5.30 -2.30
C TYR A 21 -9.94 -6.09 -3.35
N ASN A 22 -10.17 -5.50 -4.53
CA ASN A 22 -10.82 -6.17 -5.64
C ASN A 22 -10.05 -7.41 -6.11
N LYS A 23 -8.73 -7.40 -5.96
CA LYS A 23 -7.83 -8.53 -6.21
C LYS A 23 -7.63 -9.47 -5.00
N LYS A 24 -8.46 -9.33 -3.98
CA LYS A 24 -8.51 -10.20 -2.78
C LYS A 24 -7.21 -10.20 -1.97
N ALA A 25 -6.52 -9.06 -1.91
CA ALA A 25 -5.47 -8.83 -0.92
C ALA A 25 -6.05 -8.88 0.50
N LEU A 26 -5.19 -9.21 1.45
CA LEU A 26 -5.53 -9.31 2.87
C LEU A 26 -4.92 -8.15 3.65
N ASP A 27 -5.56 -7.81 4.76
CA ASP A 27 -5.09 -6.86 5.77
C ASP A 27 -4.59 -5.55 5.13
N ILE A 28 -5.44 -4.91 4.32
CA ILE A 28 -5.05 -3.71 3.57
C ILE A 28 -5.13 -2.51 4.50
N VAL A 29 -4.00 -1.84 4.71
CA VAL A 29 -3.90 -0.61 5.50
C VAL A 29 -3.21 0.48 4.68
N ALA A 30 -3.74 1.70 4.75
CA ALA A 30 -3.06 2.89 4.25
C ALA A 30 -2.59 3.72 5.43
N LEU A 31 -1.29 3.99 5.52
CA LEU A 31 -0.63 4.71 6.61
C LEU A 31 -0.25 6.11 6.13
N ASN A 32 -0.69 7.16 6.82
CA ASN A 32 -0.22 8.53 6.64
C ASN A 32 1.08 8.72 7.42
N VAL A 33 2.18 8.84 6.69
CA VAL A 33 3.55 8.89 7.23
C VAL A 33 4.26 10.20 6.92
N ALA A 34 3.57 11.19 6.34
CA ALA A 34 4.12 12.47 5.92
C ALA A 34 4.79 13.27 7.06
N ASP A 35 4.30 13.12 8.30
CA ASP A 35 4.88 13.75 9.49
C ASP A 35 5.88 12.84 10.24
N LYS A 36 6.08 11.61 9.77
CA LYS A 36 6.94 10.59 10.39
C LYS A 36 8.22 10.34 9.62
N THR A 37 8.23 10.58 8.32
CA THR A 37 9.39 10.38 7.44
C THR A 37 9.35 11.31 6.24
N ILE A 38 10.52 11.54 5.63
CA ILE A 38 10.66 12.29 4.39
C ILE A 38 10.56 11.42 3.13
N ILE A 39 10.41 10.11 3.30
CA ILE A 39 10.49 9.13 2.20
C ILE A 39 9.24 9.19 1.31
N ALA A 40 8.06 9.29 1.90
CA ALA A 40 6.78 9.36 1.21
C ALA A 40 5.73 9.99 2.14
N ASP A 41 4.55 10.32 1.59
CA ASP A 41 3.42 10.82 2.38
C ASP A 41 2.53 9.68 2.86
N TRP A 42 2.36 8.64 2.03
CA TRP A 42 1.53 7.48 2.34
C TRP A 42 2.24 6.16 2.06
N PHE A 43 2.07 5.21 2.96
CA PHE A 43 2.34 3.81 2.68
C PHE A 43 1.02 3.06 2.49
N VAL A 44 0.92 2.24 1.45
CA VAL A 44 -0.14 1.24 1.33
C VAL A 44 0.50 -0.11 1.61
N VAL A 45 -0.03 -0.85 2.58
CA VAL A 45 0.49 -2.16 2.99
C VAL A 45 -0.61 -3.20 2.86
N CYS A 46 -0.30 -4.33 2.24
CA CYS A 46 -1.22 -5.47 2.15
C CYS A 46 -0.47 -6.80 2.09
N SER A 47 -1.21 -7.90 2.18
CA SER A 47 -0.69 -9.26 2.01
C SER A 47 -1.37 -9.97 0.83
N GLY A 48 -0.60 -10.72 0.06
CA GLY A 48 -1.10 -11.86 -0.72
C GLY A 48 -1.07 -13.13 0.12
N ARG A 49 -1.74 -14.20 -0.32
CA ARG A 49 -1.74 -15.51 0.37
C ARG A 49 -0.55 -16.39 0.00
N VAL A 50 -0.05 -16.23 -1.22
CA VAL A 50 1.06 -17.00 -1.81
C VAL A 50 1.83 -16.10 -2.78
N SER A 51 3.08 -16.44 -3.10
CA SER A 51 3.95 -15.58 -3.92
C SER A 51 3.37 -15.25 -5.30
N ALA A 52 2.62 -16.17 -5.90
CA ALA A 52 1.93 -15.91 -7.17
C ALA A 52 0.86 -14.82 -7.03
N GLN A 53 0.11 -14.80 -5.92
CA GLN A 53 -0.85 -13.73 -5.65
C GLN A 53 -0.14 -12.41 -5.37
N VAL A 54 0.97 -12.41 -4.63
CA VAL A 54 1.76 -11.20 -4.38
C VAL A 54 2.18 -10.52 -5.69
N LYS A 55 2.65 -11.29 -6.68
CA LYS A 55 2.96 -10.76 -8.02
C LYS A 55 1.72 -10.26 -8.74
N ALA A 56 0.61 -11.01 -8.71
CA ALA A 56 -0.63 -10.59 -9.35
C ALA A 56 -1.25 -9.33 -8.72
N LEU A 57 -1.01 -9.08 -7.43
CA LEU A 57 -1.38 -7.84 -6.75
C LEU A 57 -0.51 -6.68 -7.24
N CYS A 58 0.80 -6.89 -7.38
CA CYS A 58 1.71 -5.91 -7.97
C CYS A 58 1.27 -5.51 -9.38
N ASP A 59 1.00 -6.49 -10.24
CA ASP A 59 0.57 -6.25 -11.62
C ASP A 59 -0.75 -5.46 -11.66
N GLU A 60 -1.67 -5.72 -10.73
CA GLU A 60 -2.94 -4.98 -10.62
C GLU A 60 -2.72 -3.52 -10.23
N VAL A 61 -1.83 -3.26 -9.28
CA VAL A 61 -1.49 -1.88 -8.85
C VAL A 61 -0.81 -1.12 -9.99
N GLU A 62 0.14 -1.73 -10.69
CA GLU A 62 0.81 -1.12 -11.85
C GLU A 62 -0.16 -0.78 -12.97
N LYS A 63 -1.13 -1.67 -13.22
CA LYS A 63 -2.19 -1.40 -14.20
C LYS A 63 -3.08 -0.23 -13.76
N LYS A 64 -3.41 -0.13 -12.48
CA LYS A 64 -4.32 0.91 -11.96
C LYS A 64 -3.67 2.28 -11.80
N ALA A 65 -2.39 2.32 -11.41
CA ALA A 65 -1.63 3.53 -11.11
C ALA A 65 -1.75 4.64 -12.18
N PRO A 66 -1.56 4.40 -13.48
CA PRO A 66 -1.65 5.46 -14.49
C PRO A 66 -3.06 6.04 -14.63
N GLU A 67 -4.11 5.24 -14.40
CA GLU A 67 -5.50 5.72 -14.46
C GLU A 67 -5.82 6.73 -13.35
N ILE A 68 -5.07 6.68 -12.25
CA ILE A 68 -5.22 7.59 -11.11
C ILE A 68 -4.11 8.64 -11.05
N GLY A 69 -3.32 8.79 -12.13
CA GLY A 69 -2.30 9.82 -12.26
C GLY A 69 -1.00 9.55 -11.48
N LEU A 70 -0.69 8.28 -11.21
CA LEU A 70 0.59 7.86 -10.64
C LEU A 70 1.50 7.26 -11.71
N ALA A 71 2.78 7.59 -11.65
CA ALA A 71 3.82 7.02 -12.50
C ALA A 71 4.80 6.25 -11.62
N GLU A 72 5.04 4.97 -11.94
CA GLU A 72 6.03 4.16 -11.23
C GLU A 72 7.42 4.75 -11.41
N LEU A 73 8.12 4.98 -10.30
CA LEU A 73 9.51 5.38 -10.27
C LEU A 73 10.43 4.16 -10.19
N ARG A 74 10.04 3.18 -9.37
CA ARG A 74 10.82 1.98 -9.10
C ARG A 74 9.94 0.85 -8.57
N ARG A 75 10.35 -0.38 -8.87
CA ARG A 75 9.84 -1.59 -8.23
C ARG A 75 10.98 -2.52 -7.82
N GLU A 76 10.85 -3.13 -6.65
CA GLU A 76 11.79 -4.10 -6.10
C GLU A 76 11.08 -5.39 -5.65
N GLY A 77 11.81 -6.52 -5.69
CA GLY A 77 11.36 -7.79 -5.09
C GLY A 77 10.37 -8.64 -5.91
N TYR A 78 9.95 -8.19 -7.10
CA TYR A 78 8.97 -8.88 -7.96
C TYR A 78 9.33 -10.33 -8.28
N SER A 79 10.61 -10.61 -8.58
CA SER A 79 11.06 -11.94 -8.99
C SER A 79 10.77 -13.01 -7.93
N GLN A 80 10.95 -12.68 -6.64
CA GLN A 80 10.69 -13.59 -5.53
C GLN A 80 9.21 -13.63 -5.14
N GLY A 81 8.51 -12.49 -5.22
CA GLY A 81 7.10 -12.40 -4.80
C GLY A 81 6.89 -12.64 -3.30
N ARG A 82 7.92 -12.36 -2.50
CA ARG A 82 7.89 -12.51 -1.03
C ARG A 82 7.64 -11.17 -0.34
N TRP A 83 8.25 -10.12 -0.88
CA TRP A 83 7.97 -8.75 -0.52
C TRP A 83 8.26 -7.91 -1.77
N ILE A 84 7.21 -7.26 -2.28
CA ILE A 84 7.32 -6.33 -3.39
C ILE A 84 7.10 -4.93 -2.84
N VAL A 85 7.96 -3.99 -3.26
CA VAL A 85 7.78 -2.56 -3.00
C VAL A 85 7.69 -1.84 -4.34
N ILE A 86 6.67 -1.01 -4.48
CA ILE A 86 6.49 -0.13 -5.64
C ILE A 86 6.53 1.32 -5.15
N ASP A 87 7.35 2.13 -5.80
CA ASP A 87 7.59 3.53 -5.49
C ASP A 87 6.91 4.43 -6.52
N TYR A 88 5.97 5.24 -6.05
CA TYR A 88 5.27 6.29 -6.82
C TYR A 88 5.63 7.71 -6.34
N GLY A 89 6.72 7.86 -5.59
CA GLY A 89 7.19 9.12 -4.99
C GLY A 89 6.46 9.46 -3.70
N ALA A 90 5.23 9.98 -3.81
CA ALA A 90 4.42 10.34 -2.63
C ALA A 90 3.77 9.12 -1.95
N ILE A 91 3.71 7.98 -2.64
CA ILE A 91 3.09 6.75 -2.16
C ILE A 91 4.05 5.58 -2.37
N LEU A 92 4.32 4.81 -1.30
CA LEU A 92 4.97 3.50 -1.41
C LEU A 92 3.96 2.37 -1.16
N VAL A 93 3.92 1.40 -2.06
CA VAL A 93 3.06 0.22 -1.93
C VAL A 93 3.91 -0.98 -1.53
N HIS A 94 3.62 -1.56 -0.37
CA HIS A 94 4.26 -2.73 0.18
C HIS A 94 3.30 -3.92 0.08
N ILE A 95 3.64 -4.90 -0.75
CA ILE A 95 2.85 -6.11 -0.96
C ILE A 95 3.65 -7.28 -0.42
N PHE A 96 3.17 -7.86 0.68
CA PHE A 96 3.87 -8.91 1.38
C PHE A 96 3.28 -10.29 1.10
N HIS A 97 4.13 -11.30 1.21
CA HIS A 97 3.70 -12.63 1.61
C HIS A 97 3.56 -12.67 3.15
N PRO A 98 2.64 -13.47 3.74
CA PRO A 98 2.28 -13.33 5.16
C PRO A 98 3.45 -13.58 6.12
N GLU A 99 4.35 -14.50 5.78
CA GLU A 99 5.54 -14.80 6.58
C GLU A 99 6.49 -13.58 6.68
N GLU A 100 6.74 -12.89 5.57
CA GLU A 100 7.57 -11.69 5.53
C GLU A 100 6.90 -10.53 6.29
N ARG A 101 5.59 -10.35 6.13
CA ARG A 101 4.87 -9.30 6.86
C ARG A 101 4.97 -9.52 8.37
N ALA A 102 4.81 -10.77 8.83
CA ALA A 102 4.94 -11.11 10.24
C ALA A 102 6.38 -10.92 10.76
N TYR A 103 7.39 -11.22 9.94
CA TYR A 103 8.79 -11.04 10.29
C TYR A 103 9.19 -9.56 10.42
N TYR A 104 8.85 -8.73 9.42
CA TYR A 104 9.24 -7.31 9.41
C TYR A 104 8.34 -6.45 10.29
N ASN A 105 7.03 -6.76 10.33
CA ASN A 105 6.04 -6.15 11.23
C ASN A 105 6.10 -4.61 11.25
N MET A 106 6.32 -4.01 10.07
CA MET A 106 6.66 -2.59 9.94
C MET A 106 5.54 -1.67 10.43
N GLU A 107 4.29 -2.10 10.31
CA GLU A 107 3.10 -1.31 10.61
C GLU A 107 3.03 -0.89 12.08
N ARG A 108 3.69 -1.62 12.99
CA ARG A 108 3.79 -1.25 14.40
C ARG A 108 4.43 0.12 14.64
N LEU A 109 5.19 0.63 13.68
CA LEU A 109 5.78 1.97 13.78
C LEU A 109 4.73 3.09 13.66
N TRP A 110 3.53 2.79 13.13
CA TRP A 110 2.54 3.80 12.75
C TRP A 110 1.11 3.54 13.26
N LEU A 111 0.78 2.34 13.71
CA LEU A 111 -0.59 1.98 14.15
C LEU A 111 -0.98 2.48 15.55
N ASP A 112 -0.09 3.19 16.26
CA ASP A 112 -0.35 3.68 17.62
C ASP A 112 -1.32 4.88 17.68
N ASP A 113 -1.54 5.57 16.56
CA ASP A 113 -2.49 6.68 16.45
C ASP A 113 -3.49 6.43 15.30
N PRO A 114 -4.77 6.18 15.60
CA PRO A 114 -5.83 5.94 14.61
C PRO A 114 -6.02 7.06 13.58
N ARG A 115 -5.50 8.26 13.83
CA ARG A 115 -5.57 9.38 12.87
C ARG A 115 -4.57 9.24 11.73
N HIS A 116 -3.57 8.37 11.89
CA HIS A 116 -2.48 8.17 10.94
C HIS A 116 -2.67 6.94 10.05
N PHE A 117 -3.82 6.27 10.09
CA PHE A 117 -4.08 5.19 9.14
C PHE A 117 -5.55 5.00 8.79
N VAL A 118 -5.76 4.29 7.69
CA VAL A 118 -7.05 3.76 7.24
C VAL A 118 -6.91 2.25 7.16
N ASP A 119 -7.63 1.54 8.03
CA ASP A 119 -7.79 0.09 7.95
C ASP A 119 -8.87 -0.23 6.92
N PHE A 120 -8.43 -0.42 5.68
CA PHE A 120 -9.31 -0.52 4.53
C PHE A 120 -10.07 -1.85 4.51
N SER A 121 -9.38 -2.95 4.87
CA SER A 121 -10.03 -4.27 4.98
C SER A 121 -11.14 -4.26 6.04
N LYS A 122 -10.87 -3.70 7.23
CA LYS A 122 -11.88 -3.62 8.29
C LYS A 122 -13.07 -2.73 7.91
N GLN A 123 -12.84 -1.63 7.20
CA GLN A 123 -13.93 -0.77 6.69
C GLN A 123 -14.84 -1.50 5.70
N LYS A 124 -14.30 -2.43 4.92
CA LYS A 124 -15.07 -3.25 3.97
C LYS A 124 -15.79 -4.45 4.62
N GLY A 125 -15.59 -4.66 5.92
CA GLY A 125 -16.24 -5.73 6.68
C GLY A 125 -15.50 -7.07 6.62
N ASP A 126 -14.27 -7.09 6.11
CA ASP A 126 -13.39 -8.24 6.25
C ASP A 126 -12.95 -8.31 7.73
N LYS A 127 -13.08 -9.50 8.33
CA LYS A 127 -12.63 -9.79 9.70
C LYS A 127 -11.23 -10.35 9.72
#